data_AF-A0AAW1TGR8-F1
#
_entry.id   AF-A0AAW1TGR8-F1
#
_cell.length_a   1.000
_cell.length_b   1.000
_cell.length_c   1.000
_cell.angle_alpha   90.00
_cell.angle_beta   90.00
_cell.angle_gamma   90.00
#
_symmetry.space_group_name_H-M   'P 1'
#
loop_
_entity.id
_entity.type
_entity.pdbx_description
1 polymer ?
#
loop_
_entity_poly.entity_id
_entity_poly.type
_entity_poly.pdbx_seq_one_letter_code
_entity_poly.pdbx_strand_id
1 'polypeptide(L)'
;MSARILPRIGRQLRIALHGSPAATSQSETGSFGSQQVIWSRLSFGAGLAAAGVATFATSSSQADCASATDSKKAPPIHLAKAGFAVPKTSRKIVFVLGGPGSGKGTQCSRLVAEYDLVHLSAGDLLRAHMKSGTADGQMVADMIKNGQIVPSYVTVNLLDGAMADSGKTQFLIDGFPRNEENRAAFEKTGMEPEFVLFFDCPEAVMEKRLMGRNEGRTDDNAETIRKRFKVFLESSMPIIDYYGKQGKVRKINADRDASTVFSEVRKLFEQGFD
;
A
#
# COMPACT_ATOMS: atom_id res chain seq x y z
N MET A 1 -6.49 -38.61 58.12
CA MET A 1 -6.76 -37.17 58.29
C MET A 1 -7.87 -36.77 57.34
N SER A 2 -8.89 -36.09 57.87
CA SER A 2 -10.24 -35.92 57.33
C SER A 2 -10.35 -35.38 55.91
N ALA A 3 -11.19 -36.05 55.11
CA ALA A 3 -12.02 -35.39 54.11
C ALA A 3 -13.11 -34.56 54.81
N ARG A 4 -13.43 -33.35 54.32
CA ARG A 4 -14.77 -32.74 54.45
C ARG A 4 -14.91 -31.36 53.78
N ILE A 5 -16.06 -31.22 53.08
CA ILE A 5 -16.96 -30.06 52.98
C ILE A 5 -16.79 -29.08 51.79
N LEU A 6 -17.58 -29.34 50.75
CA LEU A 6 -18.54 -28.38 50.16
C LEU A 6 -19.88 -28.55 50.92
N PRO A 7 -20.75 -27.52 51.09
CA PRO A 7 -21.75 -27.24 50.05
C PRO A 7 -22.30 -25.78 49.93
N ARG A 8 -22.86 -25.53 48.73
CA ARG A 8 -24.07 -24.75 48.31
C ARG A 8 -24.53 -23.48 49.04
N ILE A 9 -25.00 -22.52 48.21
CA ILE A 9 -26.26 -21.72 48.20
C ILE A 9 -25.87 -20.36 47.56
N GLY A 10 -26.45 -19.82 46.49
CA GLY A 10 -27.80 -19.88 45.94
C GLY A 10 -28.37 -18.46 45.93
N ARG A 11 -28.56 -17.85 44.76
CA ARG A 11 -29.59 -16.81 44.54
C ARG A 11 -29.84 -16.58 43.05
N GLN A 12 -31.05 -16.97 42.65
CA GLN A 12 -31.73 -16.51 41.46
C GLN A 12 -32.17 -15.06 41.63
N LEU A 13 -32.28 -14.32 40.52
CA LEU A 13 -33.36 -13.35 40.35
C LEU A 13 -33.83 -13.36 38.89
N ARG A 14 -35.10 -13.73 38.71
CA ARG A 14 -35.91 -13.66 37.49
C ARG A 14 -37.23 -13.02 37.94
N ILE A 15 -37.84 -12.17 37.10
CA ILE A 15 -39.26 -11.77 36.94
C ILE A 15 -39.22 -10.45 36.14
N ALA A 16 -39.50 -10.41 34.83
CA ALA A 16 -40.80 -10.47 34.10
C ALA A 16 -41.61 -9.16 34.26
N LEU A 17 -41.80 -8.32 33.22
CA LEU A 17 -42.71 -8.37 32.04
C LEU A 17 -43.73 -7.20 32.13
N HIS A 18 -44.44 -6.95 31.02
CA HIS A 18 -45.42 -5.90 30.64
C HIS A 18 -44.78 -4.83 29.73
N GLY A 19 -45.21 -4.58 28.49
CA GLY A 19 -46.34 -5.04 27.69
C GLY A 19 -46.64 -3.94 26.66
N SER A 20 -46.73 -4.28 25.36
CA SER A 20 -47.00 -3.38 24.22
C SER A 20 -48.39 -2.71 24.29
N PRO A 21 -48.69 -1.79 23.35
CA PRO A 21 -49.40 -2.24 22.14
C PRO A 21 -48.93 -1.60 20.82
N ALA A 22 -49.44 -2.21 19.74
CA ALA A 22 -49.12 -2.03 18.34
C ALA A 22 -49.82 -0.82 17.67
N ALA A 23 -49.34 -0.46 16.47
CA ALA A 23 -50.15 0.13 15.41
C ALA A 23 -49.69 -0.37 14.03
N THR A 24 -50.68 -0.79 13.25
CA THR A 24 -50.61 -1.46 11.94
C THR A 24 -50.96 -0.47 10.82
N SER A 25 -50.72 -0.90 9.58
CA SER A 25 -51.40 -0.49 8.33
C SER A 25 -50.60 0.57 7.53
N GLN A 26 -50.38 0.51 6.22
CA GLN A 26 -50.97 -0.27 5.13
C GLN A 26 -49.97 -0.42 3.96
N SER A 27 -50.15 -1.48 3.19
CA SER A 27 -49.58 -1.72 1.86
C SER A 27 -50.37 -0.99 0.78
N GLU A 28 -49.68 -0.40 -0.19
CA GLU A 28 -50.25 -0.17 -1.53
C GLU A 28 -49.32 -0.71 -2.61
N THR A 29 -49.86 -1.64 -3.39
CA THR A 29 -49.35 -2.12 -4.67
C THR A 29 -49.86 -1.20 -5.77
N GLY A 30 -48.98 -0.73 -6.65
CA GLY A 30 -49.35 -0.05 -7.89
C GLY A 30 -48.37 -0.40 -9.00
N SER A 31 -48.84 -1.21 -9.95
CA SER A 31 -48.16 -1.57 -11.20
C SER A 31 -48.53 -0.57 -12.32
N PHE A 32 -47.79 -0.66 -13.43
CA PHE A 32 -48.00 -0.08 -14.77
C PHE A 32 -47.42 1.31 -15.07
N GLY A 33 -46.59 1.37 -16.12
CA GLY A 33 -46.36 2.60 -16.88
C GLY A 33 -44.99 2.71 -17.55
N SER A 34 -44.83 2.03 -18.68
CA SER A 34 -43.75 2.20 -19.68
C SER A 34 -43.75 3.61 -20.33
N GLN A 35 -42.63 3.92 -21.04
CA GLN A 35 -42.38 4.99 -22.06
C GLN A 35 -41.35 6.04 -21.58
N GLN A 36 -40.09 5.98 -22.03
CA GLN A 36 -39.48 6.43 -23.31
C GLN A 36 -38.81 7.82 -23.24
N VAL A 37 -37.48 7.75 -23.23
CA VAL A 37 -36.47 8.47 -24.04
C VAL A 37 -36.88 9.77 -24.75
N ILE A 38 -36.19 10.87 -24.42
CA ILE A 38 -35.93 11.98 -25.36
C ILE A 38 -34.43 12.37 -25.25
N TRP A 39 -33.70 12.16 -26.35
CA TRP A 39 -32.37 12.74 -26.57
C TRP A 39 -32.54 14.03 -27.38
N SER A 40 -32.13 15.18 -26.85
CA SER A 40 -31.96 16.39 -27.65
C SER A 40 -30.55 16.43 -28.24
N ARG A 41 -30.47 16.23 -29.56
CA ARG A 41 -29.29 16.55 -30.38
C ARG A 41 -29.27 18.06 -30.63
N LEU A 42 -28.16 18.73 -30.32
CA LEU A 42 -27.83 20.02 -30.93
C LEU A 42 -26.68 19.83 -31.90
N SER A 43 -26.99 19.99 -33.18
CA SER A 43 -26.03 20.22 -34.26
C SER A 43 -25.68 21.71 -34.28
N PHE A 44 -24.41 22.06 -34.43
CA PHE A 44 -24.00 23.38 -34.91
C PHE A 44 -23.02 23.24 -36.05
N GLY A 45 -23.26 24.07 -37.05
CA GLY A 45 -22.79 23.94 -38.42
C GLY A 45 -21.38 24.46 -38.66
N ALA A 46 -20.86 24.01 -39.80
CA ALA A 46 -19.64 24.50 -40.43
C ALA A 46 -19.81 25.95 -40.93
N GLY A 47 -18.74 26.73 -40.84
CA GLY A 47 -18.62 28.08 -41.40
C GLY A 47 -17.17 28.38 -41.77
N LEU A 48 -16.99 28.89 -42.98
CA LEU A 48 -15.78 28.92 -43.81
C LEU A 48 -14.80 30.08 -43.49
N ALA A 49 -13.61 29.95 -44.07
CA ALA A 49 -12.39 30.74 -43.93
C ALA A 49 -12.42 32.20 -44.42
N ALA A 50 -11.44 33.00 -43.96
CA ALA A 50 -10.84 34.10 -44.72
C ALA A 50 -9.36 34.30 -44.33
N ALA A 51 -8.52 34.45 -45.35
CA ALA A 51 -7.08 34.61 -45.30
C ALA A 51 -6.65 36.08 -45.04
N GLY A 52 -5.48 36.27 -44.44
CA GLY A 52 -4.81 37.56 -44.32
C GLY A 52 -3.30 37.39 -44.23
N VAL A 53 -2.60 37.83 -45.27
CA VAL A 53 -1.14 37.83 -45.45
C VAL A 53 -0.55 39.06 -44.74
N ALA A 54 0.56 38.90 -44.01
CA ALA A 54 1.51 39.98 -43.76
C ALA A 54 2.92 39.41 -43.57
N THR A 55 3.83 39.90 -44.42
CA THR A 55 5.27 39.62 -44.47
C THR A 55 6.04 40.77 -43.76
N PHE A 56 7.33 40.54 -43.49
CA PHE A 56 8.40 41.44 -42.99
C PHE A 56 8.60 41.42 -41.46
N ALA A 57 9.81 41.39 -40.88
CA ALA A 57 11.18 41.39 -41.38
C ALA A 57 12.15 40.82 -40.30
N THR A 58 13.34 40.48 -40.79
CA THR A 58 14.64 40.19 -40.15
C THR A 58 14.96 40.80 -38.78
N SER A 59 15.65 40.05 -37.92
CA SER A 59 17.08 40.30 -37.63
C SER A 59 17.73 39.19 -36.79
N SER A 60 18.97 38.89 -37.16
CA SER A 60 19.96 38.06 -36.49
C SER A 60 20.53 38.73 -35.25
N SER A 61 20.80 37.95 -34.20
CA SER A 61 21.85 38.26 -33.23
C SER A 61 22.26 36.99 -32.49
N GLN A 62 23.43 36.47 -32.82
CA GLN A 62 24.20 35.57 -31.97
C GLN A 62 24.62 36.32 -30.70
N ALA A 63 24.51 35.68 -29.55
CA ALA A 63 25.33 35.98 -28.39
C ALA A 63 25.47 34.67 -27.59
N ASP A 64 26.63 34.05 -27.76
CA ASP A 64 27.18 33.08 -26.83
C ASP A 64 27.40 33.74 -25.46
N CYS A 65 26.92 33.10 -24.40
CA CYS A 65 27.53 33.21 -23.08
C CYS A 65 27.33 31.88 -22.36
N ALA A 66 28.42 31.13 -22.29
CA ALA A 66 28.56 29.96 -21.46
C ALA A 66 28.49 30.34 -19.97
N SER A 67 27.69 29.61 -19.20
CA SER A 67 27.91 29.49 -17.76
C SER A 67 27.59 28.07 -17.33
N ALA A 68 28.64 27.36 -16.93
CA ALA A 68 28.58 26.05 -16.33
C ALA A 68 27.78 26.08 -15.02
N THR A 69 26.76 25.22 -14.91
CA THR A 69 26.28 24.74 -13.62
C THR A 69 26.11 23.22 -13.70
N ASP A 70 26.93 22.57 -12.89
CA ASP A 70 26.98 21.16 -12.58
C ASP A 70 25.60 20.66 -12.11
N SER A 71 24.84 20.08 -13.03
CA SER A 71 23.65 19.28 -12.71
C SER A 71 24.01 17.82 -12.92
N LYS A 72 24.16 17.10 -11.81
CA LYS A 72 24.25 15.63 -11.76
C LYS A 72 23.06 15.03 -12.49
N LYS A 73 23.30 14.70 -13.77
CA LYS A 73 22.38 14.04 -14.68
C LYS A 73 22.04 12.66 -14.09
N ALA A 74 20.75 12.41 -13.88
CA ALA A 74 20.26 11.06 -13.61
C ALA A 74 20.80 10.09 -14.70
N PRO A 75 21.18 8.86 -14.35
CA PRO A 75 21.81 7.96 -15.30
C PRO A 75 20.87 7.72 -16.49
N PRO A 76 21.40 7.66 -17.73
CA PRO A 76 20.61 7.23 -18.86
C PRO A 76 20.12 5.81 -18.60
N ILE A 77 18.82 5.57 -18.79
CA ILE A 77 18.27 4.22 -18.86
C ILE A 77 18.89 3.58 -20.11
N HIS A 78 20.01 2.90 -19.92
CA HIS A 78 20.52 1.97 -20.92
C HIS A 78 19.45 0.90 -21.09
N LEU A 79 18.93 0.77 -22.30
CA LEU A 79 18.11 -0.37 -22.71
C LEU A 79 18.94 -1.62 -22.44
N ALA A 80 18.65 -2.32 -21.34
CA ALA A 80 19.41 -3.48 -20.91
C ALA A 80 19.32 -4.57 -21.98
N LYS A 81 20.47 -5.18 -22.28
CA LYS A 81 20.58 -6.45 -23.01
C LYS A 81 19.51 -7.42 -22.50
N ALA A 82 18.94 -8.22 -23.41
CA ALA A 82 18.08 -9.36 -23.11
C ALA A 82 18.80 -10.34 -22.16
N GLY A 83 18.72 -10.06 -20.86
CA GLY A 83 19.06 -10.97 -19.79
C GLY A 83 17.94 -11.98 -19.64
N PHE A 84 18.29 -13.22 -19.33
CA PHE A 84 17.34 -14.28 -19.00
C PHE A 84 16.46 -13.80 -17.83
N ALA A 85 15.22 -13.41 -18.11
CA ALA A 85 14.30 -12.97 -17.08
C ALA A 85 14.03 -14.14 -16.12
N VAL A 86 14.38 -13.97 -14.84
CA VAL A 86 14.13 -14.96 -13.79
C VAL A 86 12.63 -15.28 -13.76
N PRO A 87 12.22 -16.56 -13.96
CA PRO A 87 10.83 -16.95 -13.91
C PRO A 87 10.18 -16.52 -12.60
N LYS A 88 8.96 -15.97 -12.65
CA LYS A 88 8.25 -15.46 -11.47
C LYS A 88 8.12 -16.50 -10.35
N THR A 89 7.95 -17.76 -10.73
CA THR A 89 7.81 -18.92 -9.83
C THR A 89 9.09 -19.31 -9.09
N SER A 90 10.25 -18.75 -9.46
CA SER A 90 11.54 -19.02 -8.82
C SER A 90 11.96 -17.96 -7.80
N ARG A 91 11.07 -17.00 -7.50
CA ARG A 91 11.34 -15.89 -6.58
C ARG A 91 10.86 -16.25 -5.17
N LYS A 92 11.77 -16.27 -4.19
CA LYS A 92 11.45 -16.34 -2.77
C LYS A 92 11.07 -14.95 -2.27
N ILE A 93 9.83 -14.78 -1.82
CA ILE A 93 9.28 -13.48 -1.40
C ILE A 93 8.88 -13.55 0.07
N VAL A 94 9.27 -12.55 0.85
CA VAL A 94 8.82 -12.36 2.22
C VAL A 94 8.14 -11.01 2.33
N PHE A 95 6.88 -11.01 2.76
CA PHE A 95 6.16 -9.77 3.05
C PHE A 95 6.52 -9.27 4.45
N VAL A 96 6.73 -7.96 4.57
CA VAL A 96 7.00 -7.30 5.83
C VAL A 96 5.86 -6.34 6.13
N LEU A 97 4.99 -6.75 7.07
CA LEU A 97 3.78 -6.03 7.44
C LEU A 97 3.86 -5.51 8.87
N GLY A 98 3.18 -4.38 9.10
CA GLY A 98 3.09 -3.73 10.39
C GLY A 98 2.70 -2.26 10.24
N GLY A 99 2.08 -1.72 11.29
CA GLY A 99 1.58 -0.35 11.30
C GLY A 99 2.66 0.70 10.99
N PRO A 100 2.27 1.94 10.64
CA PRO A 100 3.23 3.03 10.52
C PRO A 100 3.97 3.21 11.87
N GLY A 101 5.29 3.34 11.88
CA GLY A 101 6.06 3.46 13.13
C GLY A 101 6.39 2.13 13.83
N SER A 102 6.00 0.97 13.30
CA SER A 102 6.32 -0.34 13.90
C SER A 102 7.81 -0.72 13.89
N GLY A 103 8.64 0.00 13.13
CA GLY A 103 10.09 -0.27 13.01
C GLY A 103 10.48 -1.23 11.88
N LYS A 104 9.53 -1.69 11.05
CA LYS A 104 9.79 -2.61 9.93
C LYS A 104 10.95 -2.20 9.00
N GLY A 105 11.00 -0.93 8.56
CA GLY A 105 12.06 -0.45 7.67
C GLY A 105 13.47 -0.59 8.27
N THR A 106 13.62 -0.31 9.57
CA THR A 106 14.89 -0.51 10.29
C THR A 106 15.33 -1.97 10.26
N GLN A 107 14.38 -2.89 10.43
CA GLN A 107 14.66 -4.32 10.46
C GLN A 107 14.91 -4.89 9.06
N CYS A 108 14.21 -4.38 8.03
CA CYS A 108 14.51 -4.68 6.62
C CYS A 108 15.95 -4.29 6.27
N SER A 109 16.41 -3.09 6.65
CA SER A 109 17.79 -2.66 6.40
C SER A 109 18.82 -3.57 7.05
N ARG A 110 18.53 -4.11 8.25
CA ARG A 110 19.42 -5.05 8.94
C ARG A 110 19.43 -6.42 8.27
N LEU A 111 18.28 -6.92 7.82
CA LEU A 111 18.21 -8.17 7.06
C LEU A 111 19.01 -8.08 5.74
N VAL A 112 18.85 -6.99 4.98
CA VAL A 112 19.61 -6.78 3.72
C VAL A 112 21.13 -6.73 3.96
N ALA A 113 21.57 -6.27 5.14
CA ALA A 113 22.99 -6.24 5.48
C ALA A 113 23.59 -7.62 5.78
N GLU A 114 22.76 -8.61 6.12
CA GLU A 114 23.22 -9.96 6.52
C GLU A 114 22.91 -11.04 5.49
N TYR A 115 21.86 -10.85 4.69
CA TYR A 115 21.39 -11.84 3.73
C TYR A 115 21.45 -11.27 2.30
N ASP A 116 21.75 -12.12 1.31
CA ASP A 116 21.83 -11.71 -0.10
C ASP A 116 20.43 -11.57 -0.75
N LEU A 117 19.68 -10.58 -0.28
CA LEU A 117 18.31 -10.31 -0.69
C LEU A 117 18.12 -8.84 -1.09
N VAL A 118 17.02 -8.56 -1.79
CA VAL A 118 16.66 -7.22 -2.23
C VAL A 118 15.47 -6.72 -1.41
N HIS A 119 15.61 -5.56 -0.79
CA HIS A 119 14.52 -4.88 -0.12
C HIS A 119 13.80 -3.92 -1.06
N LEU A 120 12.50 -4.14 -1.23
CA LEU A 120 11.60 -3.32 -2.03
C LEU A 120 10.53 -2.72 -1.11
N SER A 121 10.58 -1.41 -0.87
CA SER A 121 9.50 -0.71 -0.18
C SER A 121 8.47 -0.23 -1.20
N ALA A 122 7.24 -0.73 -1.11
CA ALA A 122 6.17 -0.31 -2.01
C ALA A 122 5.88 1.21 -1.91
N GLY A 123 6.04 1.78 -0.72
CA GLY A 123 5.91 3.22 -0.51
C GLY A 123 7.01 4.02 -1.21
N ASP A 124 8.26 3.54 -1.19
CA ASP A 124 9.37 4.21 -1.90
C ASP A 124 9.22 4.09 -3.41
N LEU A 125 8.84 2.92 -3.92
CA LEU A 125 8.58 2.71 -5.35
C LEU A 125 7.47 3.65 -5.85
N LEU A 126 6.36 3.78 -5.13
CA LEU A 126 5.29 4.72 -5.49
C LEU A 126 5.77 6.17 -5.46
N ARG A 127 6.55 6.56 -4.43
CA ARG A 127 7.10 7.93 -4.35
C ARG A 127 8.08 8.24 -5.46
N ALA A 128 8.94 7.28 -5.82
CA ALA A 128 9.87 7.42 -6.94
C ALA A 128 9.12 7.51 -8.26
N HIS A 129 8.09 6.69 -8.45
CA HIS A 129 7.23 6.70 -9.64
C HIS A 129 6.54 8.04 -9.84
N MET A 130 5.95 8.61 -8.79
CA MET A 130 5.35 9.95 -8.84
C MET A 130 6.35 11.06 -9.19
N LYS A 131 7.63 10.88 -8.85
CA LYS A 131 8.71 11.84 -9.14
C LYS A 131 9.40 11.59 -10.48
N SER A 132 9.05 10.52 -11.19
CA SER A 132 9.72 10.11 -12.44
C SER A 132 9.48 11.08 -13.60
N GLY A 133 8.45 11.93 -13.53
CA GLY A 133 8.03 12.81 -14.63
C GLY A 133 7.40 12.07 -15.81
N THR A 134 7.13 10.76 -15.70
CA THR A 134 6.39 10.00 -16.70
C THR A 134 4.90 10.36 -16.67
N ALA A 135 4.19 10.18 -17.78
CA ALA A 135 2.75 10.44 -17.84
C ALA A 135 1.97 9.59 -16.80
N ASP A 136 2.36 8.33 -16.64
CA ASP A 136 1.77 7.42 -15.64
C ASP A 136 2.11 7.85 -14.20
N GLY A 137 3.37 8.23 -13.94
CA GLY A 137 3.77 8.77 -12.64
C GLY A 137 3.02 10.05 -12.26
N GLN A 138 2.81 10.95 -13.23
CA GLN A 138 2.04 12.17 -13.06
C GLN A 138 0.56 11.87 -12.77
N MET A 139 -0.04 10.93 -13.50
CA MET A 139 -1.41 10.47 -13.24
C MET A 139 -1.55 9.93 -11.81
N VAL A 140 -0.62 9.08 -11.35
CA VAL A 140 -0.63 8.55 -9.98
C VAL A 140 -0.49 9.67 -8.94
N ALA A 141 0.38 10.65 -9.20
CA ALA A 141 0.56 11.81 -8.32
C ALA A 141 -0.73 12.64 -8.22
N ASP A 142 -1.42 12.88 -9.34
CA ASP A 142 -2.68 13.62 -9.38
C ASP A 142 -3.81 12.85 -8.68
N MET A 143 -3.88 11.52 -8.86
CA MET A 143 -4.83 10.68 -8.14
C MET A 143 -4.65 10.82 -6.62
N ILE A 144 -3.42 10.67 -6.13
CA ILE A 144 -3.11 10.82 -4.69
C ILE A 144 -3.43 12.22 -4.20
N LYS A 145 -3.03 13.26 -4.95
CA LYS A 145 -3.30 14.66 -4.61
C LYS A 145 -4.79 14.95 -4.50
N ASN A 146 -5.61 14.34 -5.36
CA ASN A 146 -7.07 14.49 -5.37
C ASN A 146 -7.79 13.50 -4.45
N GLY A 147 -7.07 12.72 -3.64
CA GLY A 147 -7.63 11.71 -2.73
C GLY A 147 -8.26 10.51 -3.45
N GLN A 148 -7.96 10.32 -4.72
CA GLN A 148 -8.39 9.15 -5.50
C GLN A 148 -7.57 7.92 -5.13
N ILE A 149 -8.20 6.76 -5.19
CA ILE A 149 -7.56 5.48 -4.88
C ILE A 149 -6.66 5.10 -6.07
N VAL A 150 -5.37 4.91 -5.79
CA VAL A 150 -4.43 4.38 -6.78
C VAL A 150 -4.77 2.91 -7.05
N PRO A 151 -4.96 2.49 -8.31
CA PRO A 151 -5.28 1.11 -8.64
C PRO A 151 -4.19 0.14 -8.18
N SER A 152 -4.61 -1.02 -7.67
CA SER A 152 -3.71 -2.04 -7.14
C SER A 152 -2.65 -2.53 -8.14
N TYR A 153 -2.98 -2.58 -9.44
CA TYR A 153 -2.06 -3.04 -10.49
C TYR A 153 -0.83 -2.14 -10.62
N VAL A 154 -0.93 -0.84 -10.31
CA VAL A 154 0.20 0.10 -10.39
C VAL A 154 1.32 -0.37 -9.47
N THR A 155 0.98 -0.65 -8.21
CA THR A 155 1.97 -1.09 -7.21
C THR A 155 2.52 -2.47 -7.53
N VAL A 156 1.67 -3.39 -8.02
CA VAL A 156 2.11 -4.73 -8.43
C VAL A 156 3.08 -4.67 -9.61
N ASN A 157 2.82 -3.82 -10.60
CA ASN A 157 3.71 -3.64 -11.75
C ASN A 157 5.05 -3.01 -11.35
N LEU A 158 5.03 -2.01 -10.45
CA LEU A 158 6.27 -1.42 -9.92
C LEU A 158 7.11 -2.45 -9.17
N LEU A 159 6.48 -3.32 -8.37
CA LEU A 159 7.17 -4.41 -7.68
C LEU A 159 7.73 -5.44 -8.67
N ASP A 160 6.94 -5.89 -9.66
CA ASP A 160 7.38 -6.87 -10.64
C ASP A 160 8.56 -6.35 -11.49
N GLY A 161 8.50 -5.08 -11.92
CA GLY A 161 9.59 -4.42 -12.61
C GLY A 161 10.85 -4.32 -11.74
N ALA A 162 10.72 -3.84 -10.49
CA ALA A 162 11.86 -3.74 -9.58
C ALA A 162 12.48 -5.11 -9.24
N MET A 163 11.67 -6.17 -9.14
CA MET A 163 12.17 -7.53 -8.98
C MET A 163 12.94 -7.99 -10.22
N ALA A 164 12.40 -7.77 -11.42
CA ALA A 164 13.04 -8.13 -12.67
C ALA A 164 14.38 -7.40 -12.88
N ASP A 165 14.42 -6.09 -12.61
CA ASP A 165 15.60 -5.26 -12.78
C ASP A 165 16.72 -5.59 -11.78
N SER A 166 16.37 -6.18 -10.63
CA SER A 166 17.35 -6.52 -9.59
C SER A 166 18.29 -7.67 -9.97
N GLY A 167 17.88 -8.55 -10.89
CA GLY A 167 18.60 -9.78 -11.22
C GLY A 167 18.70 -10.80 -10.08
N LYS A 168 18.01 -10.59 -8.95
CA LYS A 168 18.01 -11.47 -7.77
C LYS A 168 16.74 -12.34 -7.72
N THR A 169 16.75 -13.34 -6.85
CA THR A 169 15.60 -14.25 -6.65
C THR A 169 14.99 -14.15 -5.25
N GLN A 170 15.58 -13.37 -4.34
CA GLN A 170 15.21 -13.30 -2.93
C GLN A 170 14.80 -11.86 -2.58
N PHE A 171 13.57 -11.68 -2.10
CA PHE A 171 12.97 -10.36 -1.93
C PHE A 171 12.29 -10.16 -0.58
N LEU A 172 12.58 -9.02 0.05
CA LEU A 172 11.79 -8.45 1.16
C LEU A 172 10.90 -7.35 0.61
N ILE A 173 9.58 -7.52 0.71
CA ILE A 173 8.62 -6.51 0.26
C ILE A 173 8.02 -5.81 1.50
N ASP A 174 8.42 -4.56 1.73
CA ASP A 174 7.99 -3.73 2.86
C ASP A 174 6.72 -2.92 2.55
N GLY A 175 5.71 -3.07 3.41
CA GLY A 175 4.52 -2.23 3.39
C GLY A 175 3.59 -2.53 2.22
N PHE A 176 3.63 -3.76 1.70
CA PHE A 176 2.71 -4.34 0.74
C PHE A 176 2.46 -5.82 1.11
N PRO A 177 1.26 -6.35 0.87
CA PRO A 177 0.05 -5.68 0.40
C PRO A 177 -0.61 -4.80 1.48
N ARG A 178 -1.31 -3.73 1.08
CA ARG A 178 -1.99 -2.80 2.01
C ARG A 178 -3.49 -3.00 2.13
N ASN A 179 -4.09 -3.65 1.14
CA ASN A 179 -5.50 -4.00 1.12
C ASN A 179 -5.72 -5.34 0.38
N GLU A 180 -6.96 -5.82 0.42
CA GLU A 180 -7.39 -7.06 -0.24
C GLU A 180 -7.14 -7.01 -1.76
N GLU A 181 -7.38 -5.89 -2.42
CA GLU A 181 -7.15 -5.77 -3.86
C GLU A 181 -5.68 -5.92 -4.25
N ASN A 182 -4.76 -5.34 -3.48
CA ASN A 182 -3.31 -5.47 -3.66
C ASN A 182 -2.88 -6.93 -3.56
N ARG A 183 -3.34 -7.62 -2.51
CA ARG A 183 -3.02 -9.01 -2.24
C ARG A 183 -3.53 -9.90 -3.37
N ALA A 184 -4.81 -9.77 -3.73
CA ALA A 184 -5.40 -10.56 -4.82
C ALA A 184 -4.74 -10.27 -6.18
N ALA A 185 -4.38 -9.00 -6.47
CA ALA A 185 -3.69 -8.65 -7.70
C ALA A 185 -2.27 -9.23 -7.76
N PHE A 186 -1.56 -9.30 -6.64
CA PHE A 186 -0.24 -9.92 -6.56
C PHE A 186 -0.32 -11.43 -6.80
N GLU A 187 -1.24 -12.13 -6.14
CA GLU A 187 -1.38 -13.58 -6.30
C GLU A 187 -1.80 -13.99 -7.71
N LYS A 188 -2.60 -13.15 -8.40
CA LYS A 188 -2.93 -13.34 -9.83
C LYS A 188 -1.71 -13.32 -10.76
N THR A 189 -0.57 -12.78 -10.32
CA THR A 189 0.68 -12.85 -11.09
C THR A 189 1.37 -14.22 -11.00
N GLY A 190 0.85 -15.14 -10.17
CA GLY A 190 1.47 -16.43 -9.87
C GLY A 190 2.58 -16.34 -8.82
N MET A 191 2.71 -15.22 -8.11
CA MET A 191 3.66 -15.02 -7.01
C MET A 191 2.92 -15.04 -5.68
N GLU A 192 3.50 -15.70 -4.68
CA GLU A 192 3.01 -15.72 -3.30
C GLU A 192 4.19 -15.52 -2.33
N PRO A 193 3.95 -14.99 -1.12
CA PRO A 193 4.97 -14.96 -0.10
C PRO A 193 5.23 -16.37 0.46
N GLU A 194 6.49 -16.66 0.75
CA GLU A 194 6.93 -17.81 1.57
C GLU A 194 6.33 -17.67 2.98
N PHE A 195 6.47 -16.47 3.56
CA PHE A 195 5.86 -16.10 4.82
C PHE A 195 5.73 -14.58 4.95
N VAL A 196 4.97 -14.16 5.95
CA VAL A 196 4.75 -12.77 6.34
C VAL A 196 5.43 -12.52 7.69
N LEU A 197 6.40 -11.60 7.72
CA LEU A 197 6.91 -11.04 8.96
C LEU A 197 5.95 -9.95 9.43
N PHE A 198 5.22 -10.20 10.51
CA PHE A 198 4.28 -9.24 11.08
C PHE A 198 4.86 -8.58 12.34
N PHE A 199 5.15 -7.28 12.23
CA PHE A 199 5.59 -6.43 13.32
C PHE A 199 4.39 -5.93 14.12
N ASP A 200 4.07 -6.65 15.20
CA ASP A 200 3.02 -6.27 16.13
C ASP A 200 3.55 -5.24 17.12
N CYS A 201 2.96 -4.05 17.09
CA CYS A 201 3.38 -2.92 17.90
C CYS A 201 2.13 -2.20 18.42
N PRO A 202 2.05 -1.88 19.72
CA PRO A 202 0.97 -1.06 20.25
C PRO A 202 0.91 0.31 19.56
N GLU A 203 -0.30 0.81 19.33
CA GLU A 203 -0.54 2.10 18.68
C GLU A 203 0.18 3.26 19.37
N ALA A 204 0.13 3.31 20.71
CA ALA A 204 0.80 4.34 21.50
C ALA A 204 2.32 4.38 21.26
N VAL A 205 2.95 3.23 21.07
CA VAL A 205 4.39 3.11 20.80
C VAL A 205 4.70 3.57 19.37
N MET A 206 3.85 3.17 18.42
CA MET A 206 3.97 3.60 17.02
C MET A 206 3.80 5.12 16.87
N GLU A 207 2.80 5.71 17.53
CA GLU A 207 2.54 7.16 17.54
C GLU A 207 3.74 7.91 18.12
N LYS A 208 4.26 7.48 19.28
CA LYS A 208 5.46 8.05 19.89
C LYS A 208 6.66 8.02 18.93
N ARG A 209 6.85 6.93 18.21
CA ARG A 209 7.96 6.78 17.23
C ARG A 209 7.78 7.70 16.02
N LEU A 210 6.57 7.87 15.52
CA LEU A 210 6.29 8.74 14.36
C LEU A 210 6.46 10.22 14.72
N MET A 211 6.03 10.63 15.91
CA MET A 211 6.21 12.01 16.39
C MET A 211 7.69 12.40 16.58
N GLY A 212 8.56 11.43 16.90
CA GLY A 212 10.01 11.64 17.05
C GLY A 212 10.79 11.56 15.74
N ARG A 213 10.14 11.27 14.60
CA ARG A 213 10.80 10.95 13.34
C ARG A 213 10.99 12.22 12.49
N ASN A 214 12.20 12.77 12.48
CA ASN A 214 12.57 13.93 11.66
C ASN A 214 13.01 13.55 10.23
N GLU A 215 12.24 12.71 9.53
CA GLU A 215 12.60 12.24 8.17
C GLU A 215 12.06 13.12 7.03
N GLY A 216 11.43 14.28 7.33
CA GLY A 216 10.94 15.21 6.32
C GLY A 216 9.79 14.67 5.47
N ARG A 217 9.05 13.68 5.99
CA ARG A 217 7.86 13.13 5.34
C ARG A 217 6.69 14.06 5.52
N THR A 218 6.12 14.52 4.41
CA THR A 218 4.99 15.46 4.40
C THR A 218 3.71 14.91 5.03
N ASP A 219 3.65 13.59 5.25
CA ASP A 219 2.53 12.84 5.83
C ASP A 219 2.70 12.50 7.33
N ASP A 220 3.73 12.99 8.00
CA ASP A 220 3.97 12.73 9.44
C ASP A 220 3.39 13.87 10.32
N ASN A 221 2.09 14.16 10.18
CA ASN A 221 1.34 15.02 11.12
C ASN A 221 0.31 14.19 11.91
N ALA A 222 -0.11 14.67 13.10
CA ALA A 222 -0.97 13.89 14.02
C ALA A 222 -2.26 13.35 13.37
N GLU A 223 -2.90 14.15 12.52
CA GLU A 223 -4.14 13.76 11.84
C GLU A 223 -3.87 12.67 10.79
N THR A 224 -2.81 12.82 10.00
CA THR A 224 -2.40 11.83 9.01
C THR A 224 -1.91 10.53 9.65
N ILE A 225 -1.22 10.62 10.78
CA ILE A 225 -0.78 9.45 11.56
C ILE A 225 -1.99 8.60 11.98
N ARG A 226 -3.03 9.22 12.56
CA ARG A 226 -4.28 8.53 12.92
C ARG A 226 -4.98 7.89 11.73
N LYS A 227 -5.06 8.62 10.60
CA LYS A 227 -5.62 8.07 9.35
C LYS A 227 -4.84 6.83 8.90
N ARG A 228 -3.51 6.85 8.98
CA ARG A 228 -2.66 5.70 8.61
C ARG A 228 -2.84 4.51 9.55
N PHE A 229 -3.05 4.73 10.85
CA PHE A 229 -3.40 3.64 11.77
C PHE A 229 -4.75 3.04 11.43
N LYS A 230 -5.78 3.87 11.24
CA LYS A 230 -7.11 3.42 10.87
C LYS A 230 -7.09 2.57 9.59
N VAL A 231 -6.43 3.07 8.53
CA VAL A 231 -6.29 2.33 7.27
C VAL A 231 -5.54 1.01 7.46
N PHE A 232 -4.50 0.98 8.29
CA PHE A 232 -3.77 -0.26 8.59
C PHE A 232 -4.69 -1.30 9.27
N LEU A 233 -5.46 -0.89 10.28
CA LEU A 233 -6.39 -1.78 10.98
C LEU A 233 -7.54 -2.27 10.07
N GLU A 234 -8.11 -1.37 9.27
CA GLU A 234 -9.27 -1.71 8.44
C GLU A 234 -8.90 -2.49 7.17
N SER A 235 -7.73 -2.22 6.58
CA SER A 235 -7.36 -2.76 5.26
C SER A 235 -6.19 -3.74 5.28
N SER A 236 -5.22 -3.56 6.17
CA SER A 236 -4.01 -4.39 6.20
C SER A 236 -4.09 -5.56 7.19
N MET A 237 -4.73 -5.38 8.34
CA MET A 237 -4.95 -6.49 9.32
C MET A 237 -5.71 -7.69 8.73
N PRO A 238 -6.78 -7.51 7.92
CA PRO A 238 -7.45 -8.65 7.28
C PRO A 238 -6.51 -9.52 6.42
N ILE A 239 -5.46 -8.94 5.86
CA ILE A 239 -4.46 -9.66 5.07
C ILE A 239 -3.53 -10.49 5.96
N ILE A 240 -3.18 -9.95 7.13
CA ILE A 240 -2.44 -10.68 8.16
C ILE A 240 -3.29 -11.88 8.62
N ASP A 241 -4.58 -11.69 8.86
CA ASP A 241 -5.49 -12.79 9.21
C ASP A 241 -5.61 -13.82 8.08
N TYR A 242 -5.68 -13.37 6.83
CA TYR A 242 -5.72 -14.24 5.64
C TYR A 242 -4.51 -15.17 5.57
N TYR A 243 -3.29 -14.63 5.65
CA TYR A 243 -2.08 -15.45 5.67
C TYR A 243 -1.90 -16.22 6.98
N GLY A 244 -2.43 -15.70 8.10
CA GLY A 244 -2.40 -16.35 9.40
C GLY A 244 -3.19 -17.66 9.40
N LYS A 245 -4.36 -17.68 8.75
CA LYS A 245 -5.16 -18.91 8.54
C LYS A 245 -4.43 -19.98 7.72
N GLN A 246 -3.45 -19.58 6.92
CA GLN A 246 -2.61 -20.49 6.13
C GLN A 246 -1.33 -20.92 6.87
N GLY A 247 -1.11 -20.45 8.10
CA GLY A 247 0.12 -20.71 8.86
C GLY A 247 1.35 -19.96 8.33
N LYS A 248 1.17 -18.96 7.45
CA LYS A 248 2.27 -18.20 6.82
C LYS A 248 2.73 -16.98 7.62
N VAL A 249 2.11 -16.65 8.75
CA VAL A 249 2.47 -15.45 9.54
C VAL A 249 3.45 -15.77 10.65
N ARG A 250 4.57 -15.04 10.67
CA ARG A 250 5.57 -15.03 11.74
C ARG A 250 5.45 -13.70 12.47
N LYS A 251 4.83 -13.73 13.64
CA LYS A 251 4.55 -12.55 14.46
C LYS A 251 5.76 -12.19 15.31
N ILE A 252 6.10 -10.90 15.34
CA ILE A 252 7.22 -10.32 16.08
C ILE A 252 6.68 -9.28 17.06
N ASN A 253 7.09 -9.33 18.32
CA ASN A 253 6.81 -8.26 19.26
C ASN A 253 7.76 -7.07 19.01
N ALA A 254 7.22 -6.01 18.39
CA ALA A 254 7.96 -4.83 18.00
C ALA A 254 7.97 -3.71 19.07
N ASP A 255 7.45 -3.97 20.28
CA ASP A 255 7.53 -3.09 21.45
C ASP A 255 8.78 -3.37 22.32
N ARG A 256 9.92 -3.50 21.65
CA ARG A 256 11.22 -3.73 22.28
C ARG A 256 12.29 -2.87 21.59
N ASP A 257 13.50 -2.86 22.12
CA ASP A 257 14.62 -2.20 21.48
C ASP A 257 14.96 -2.87 20.14
N ALA A 258 15.53 -2.09 19.21
CA ALA A 258 15.74 -2.54 17.85
C ALA A 258 16.65 -3.78 17.75
N SER A 259 17.65 -3.93 18.64
CA SER A 259 18.52 -5.12 18.71
C SER A 259 17.75 -6.37 19.10
N THR A 260 16.97 -6.32 20.18
CA THR A 260 16.15 -7.46 20.63
C THR A 260 15.14 -7.87 19.57
N VAL A 261 14.46 -6.90 18.94
CA VAL A 261 13.56 -7.17 17.82
C VAL A 261 14.31 -7.83 16.67
N PHE A 262 15.52 -7.37 16.35
CA PHE A 262 16.29 -7.95 15.25
C PHE A 262 16.72 -9.40 15.52
N SER A 263 17.12 -9.73 16.75
CA SER A 263 17.44 -11.10 17.12
C SER A 263 16.25 -12.05 16.93
N GLU A 264 15.04 -11.60 17.25
CA GLU A 264 13.80 -12.34 17.02
C GLU A 264 13.48 -12.46 15.52
N VAL A 265 13.60 -11.36 14.76
CA VAL A 265 13.44 -11.33 13.30
C VAL A 265 14.39 -12.32 12.64
N ARG A 266 15.67 -12.33 13.01
CA ARG A 266 16.69 -13.23 12.46
C ARG A 266 16.30 -14.69 12.65
N LYS A 267 15.98 -15.07 13.89
CA LYS A 267 15.55 -16.43 14.23
C LYS A 267 14.32 -16.85 13.41
N LEU A 268 13.33 -15.95 13.29
CA LEU A 268 12.13 -16.23 12.51
C LEU A 268 12.39 -16.23 11.01
N PHE A 269 13.37 -15.49 10.51
CA PHE A 269 13.69 -15.46 9.08
C PHE A 269 14.35 -16.77 8.63
N GLU A 270 15.34 -17.23 9.39
CA GLU A 270 16.10 -18.46 9.11
C GLU A 270 15.20 -19.71 9.05
N GLN A 271 14.15 -19.79 9.86
CA GLN A 271 13.21 -20.94 9.89
C GLN A 271 12.41 -21.19 8.60
N GLY A 272 12.56 -20.39 7.55
CA GLY A 272 11.91 -20.67 6.26
C GLY A 272 12.53 -19.97 5.08
N PHE A 273 13.81 -19.63 5.19
CA PHE A 273 14.54 -19.05 4.06
C PHE A 273 15.71 -19.94 3.59
N ASP A 274 15.83 -21.16 4.14
CA ASP A 274 16.75 -22.22 3.69
C ASP A 274 16.54 -22.60 2.21
#